data_AF-A0A3B5AUW2-F1
#
_entry.id   AF-A0A3B5AUW2-F1
#
_cell.length_a   1.000
_cell.length_b   1.000
_cell.length_c   1.000
_cell.angle_alpha   90.00
_cell.angle_beta   90.00
_cell.angle_gamma   90.00
#
_symmetry.space_group_name_H-M   'P 1'
#
loop_
_entity.id
_entity.type
_entity.pdbx_description
1 polymer ?
#
loop_
_entity_poly.entity_id
_entity_poly.type
_entity_poly.pdbx_seq_one_letter_code
_entity_poly.pdbx_strand_id
1 'polypeptide(L)'
;MAPTREMSVETKERIIKLLKVGKSSRIVAKDVGCSQSAVSKIWTKYKQHGKAVKGKHTGKPRKTSKCQDRKLQAICLENRKCTTKQMRNKWAETGVNVSKRKPSSTRKQKKNRLQWAKEYQSWTVDDWMKVIFSDESRICIGQR
;
A
#
# COMPACT_ATOMS: atom_id res chain seq x y z
N MET A 1 6.73 4.26 -8.28
CA MET A 1 6.35 5.49 -9.02
C MET A 1 6.16 6.61 -8.02
N ALA A 2 6.73 7.79 -8.28
CA ALA A 2 6.55 8.95 -7.42
C ALA A 2 5.10 9.47 -7.53
N PRO A 3 4.51 10.04 -6.46
CA PRO A 3 3.20 10.67 -6.54
C PRO A 3 3.26 11.84 -7.54
N THR A 4 2.40 11.84 -8.55
CA THR A 4 2.21 13.02 -9.39
C THR A 4 1.61 14.14 -8.55
N ARG A 5 2.19 15.34 -8.65
CA ARG A 5 1.71 16.54 -7.94
C ARG A 5 0.23 16.76 -8.24
N GLU A 6 -0.62 16.79 -7.22
CA GLU A 6 -2.06 17.01 -7.43
C GLU A 6 -2.33 18.46 -7.85
N MET A 7 -3.26 18.65 -8.79
CA MET A 7 -3.75 19.99 -9.15
C MET A 7 -4.51 20.63 -7.99
N SER A 8 -4.35 21.95 -7.83
CA SER A 8 -5.02 22.74 -6.79
C SER A 8 -6.55 22.63 -6.90
N VAL A 9 -7.25 22.80 -5.77
CA VAL A 9 -8.71 22.68 -5.72
C VAL A 9 -9.35 23.81 -6.53
N GLU A 10 -8.81 25.02 -6.41
CA GLU A 10 -9.25 26.24 -7.08
C GLU A 10 -9.17 26.07 -8.61
N THR A 11 -8.10 25.42 -9.08
CA THR A 11 -7.91 25.16 -10.52
C THR A 11 -8.94 24.16 -11.04
N LYS A 12 -9.24 23.10 -10.27
CA LYS A 12 -10.28 22.12 -10.63
C LYS A 12 -11.67 22.76 -10.66
N GLU A 13 -11.98 23.63 -9.70
CA GLU A 13 -13.24 24.36 -9.65
C GLU A 13 -13.39 25.33 -10.82
N ARG A 14 -12.33 26.06 -11.19
CA ARG A 14 -12.31 26.91 -12.39
C ARG A 14 -12.60 26.08 -13.64
N ILE A 15 -11.97 24.92 -13.80
CA ILE A 15 -12.22 24.00 -14.92
C ILE A 15 -13.70 23.59 -14.96
N ILE A 16 -14.26 23.16 -13.83
CA ILE A 16 -15.66 22.74 -13.74
C ILE A 16 -16.60 23.89 -14.09
N LYS A 17 -16.34 25.10 -13.59
CA LYS A 17 -17.14 26.30 -13.87
C LYS A 17 -17.14 26.62 -15.37
N LEU A 18 -15.98 26.62 -16.03
CA LEU A 18 -15.87 26.92 -17.46
C LEU A 18 -16.56 25.87 -18.34
N LEU A 19 -16.50 24.59 -17.95
CA LEU A 19 -17.19 23.51 -18.65
C LEU A 19 -18.71 23.56 -18.46
N LYS A 20 -19.20 23.98 -17.28
CA LYS A 20 -20.64 24.21 -17.06
C LYS A 20 -21.21 25.32 -17.95
N VAL A 21 -20.41 26.35 -18.25
CA VAL A 21 -20.77 27.43 -19.18
C VAL A 21 -20.78 26.95 -20.64
N GLY A 22 -20.36 25.70 -20.91
CA GLY A 22 -20.38 25.11 -22.26
C GLY A 22 -19.10 25.35 -23.07
N LYS A 23 -18.02 25.86 -22.46
CA LYS A 23 -16.73 25.99 -23.17
C LYS A 23 -16.17 24.62 -23.53
N SER A 24 -15.52 24.51 -24.68
CA SER A 24 -14.88 23.26 -25.09
C SER A 24 -13.68 22.93 -24.20
N SER A 25 -13.43 21.63 -23.96
CA SER A 25 -12.32 21.19 -23.11
C SER A 25 -10.95 21.65 -23.62
N ARG A 26 -10.81 21.85 -24.94
CA ARG A 26 -9.58 22.38 -25.55
C ARG A 26 -9.32 23.83 -25.16
N ILE A 27 -10.36 24.68 -25.18
CA ILE A 27 -10.25 26.09 -24.76
C ILE A 27 -9.91 26.16 -23.28
N VAL A 28 -10.62 25.39 -22.44
CA VAL A 28 -10.39 25.35 -20.98
C VAL A 28 -8.98 24.88 -20.65
N ALA A 29 -8.46 23.89 -21.36
CA ALA A 29 -7.09 23.40 -21.19
C ALA A 29 -6.05 24.49 -21.46
N LYS A 30 -6.22 25.26 -22.54
CA LYS A 30 -5.34 26.40 -22.90
C LYS A 30 -5.44 27.52 -21.85
N ASP A 31 -6.64 27.85 -21.41
CA ASP A 31 -6.92 28.92 -20.43
C ASP A 31 -6.30 28.64 -19.05
N VAL A 32 -6.30 27.36 -18.65
CA VAL A 32 -5.84 26.91 -17.34
C VAL A 32 -4.36 26.47 -17.39
N GLY A 33 -3.79 26.30 -18.58
CA GLY A 33 -2.41 25.82 -18.75
C GLY A 33 -2.24 24.34 -18.36
N CYS A 34 -3.22 23.49 -18.64
CA CYS A 34 -3.17 22.06 -18.33
C CYS A 34 -3.49 21.21 -19.57
N SER A 35 -3.25 19.90 -19.49
CA SER A 35 -3.55 19.01 -20.62
C SER A 35 -5.06 18.83 -20.81
N GLN A 36 -5.51 18.71 -22.06
CA GLN A 36 -6.92 18.45 -22.36
C GLN A 36 -7.43 17.13 -21.75
N SER A 37 -6.55 16.14 -21.60
CA SER A 37 -6.86 14.89 -20.88
C SER A 37 -7.07 15.09 -19.38
N ALA A 38 -6.36 16.02 -18.73
CA ALA A 38 -6.61 16.38 -17.34
C ALA A 38 -7.98 17.03 -17.17
N VAL A 39 -8.33 17.98 -18.06
CA VAL A 39 -9.66 18.62 -18.10
C VAL A 39 -10.76 17.57 -18.26
N SER A 40 -10.61 16.64 -19.21
CA SER A 40 -11.58 15.57 -19.44
C SER A 40 -11.74 14.67 -18.20
N LYS A 41 -10.64 14.26 -17.56
CA LYS A 41 -10.68 13.41 -16.36
C LYS A 41 -11.36 14.11 -15.18
N ILE A 42 -11.12 15.42 -15.00
CA ILE A 42 -11.76 16.22 -13.96
C ILE A 42 -13.27 16.29 -14.22
N TRP A 43 -13.68 16.55 -15.45
CA TRP A 43 -15.10 16.63 -15.82
C TRP A 43 -15.85 15.31 -15.62
N THR A 44 -15.26 14.19 -16.08
CA THR A 44 -15.85 12.87 -15.89
C THR A 44 -16.03 12.54 -14.41
N LYS A 45 -15.01 12.80 -13.58
CA LYS A 45 -15.11 12.61 -12.12
C LYS A 45 -16.15 13.52 -11.49
N TYR A 46 -16.26 14.77 -11.94
CA TYR A 46 -17.27 15.70 -11.46
C TYR A 46 -18.68 15.22 -11.80
N LYS A 47 -18.93 14.73 -13.02
CA LYS A 47 -20.23 14.14 -13.39
C LYS A 47 -20.58 12.91 -12.56
N GLN A 48 -19.60 12.09 -12.17
CA GLN A 48 -19.83 10.88 -11.37
C GLN A 48 -20.06 11.17 -9.87
N HIS A 49 -19.27 12.07 -9.28
CA HIS A 49 -19.24 12.25 -7.82
C HIS A 49 -19.70 13.63 -7.33
N GLY A 50 -19.90 14.59 -8.23
CA GLY A 50 -20.33 15.96 -7.92
C GLY A 50 -19.28 16.81 -7.18
N LYS A 51 -18.06 16.31 -6.98
CA LYS A 51 -17.02 16.98 -6.16
C LYS A 51 -15.76 17.27 -6.97
N ALA A 52 -15.24 18.49 -6.82
CA ALA A 52 -13.93 18.89 -7.36
C ALA A 52 -12.77 18.32 -6.53
N VAL A 53 -13.01 18.16 -5.22
CA VAL A 53 -12.04 17.62 -4.26
C VAL A 53 -11.99 16.11 -4.34
N LYS A 54 -10.77 15.56 -4.31
CA LYS A 54 -10.54 14.13 -4.23
C LYS A 54 -10.90 13.63 -2.82
N GLY A 55 -11.71 12.59 -2.74
CA GLY A 55 -11.98 11.93 -1.46
C GLY A 55 -10.71 11.35 -0.82
N LYS A 56 -10.73 11.16 0.50
CA LYS A 56 -9.68 10.41 1.19
C LYS A 56 -9.65 8.99 0.62
N HIS A 57 -8.47 8.54 0.21
CA HIS A 57 -8.28 7.14 -0.13
C HIS A 57 -8.50 6.29 1.12
N THR A 58 -9.23 5.19 0.98
CA THR A 58 -9.26 4.16 2.01
C THR A 58 -7.84 3.64 2.18
N GLY A 59 -7.30 3.79 3.38
CA GLY A 59 -6.00 3.23 3.72
C GLY A 59 -6.01 1.70 3.64
N LYS A 60 -4.88 1.09 4.01
CA LYS A 60 -4.78 -0.37 4.09
C LYS A 60 -5.89 -0.92 5.00
N PRO A 61 -6.64 -1.95 4.58
CA PRO A 61 -7.64 -2.58 5.43
C PRO A 61 -7.03 -3.01 6.77
N ARG A 62 -7.81 -2.85 7.84
CA ARG A 62 -7.39 -3.25 9.18
C ARG A 62 -7.13 -4.75 9.24
N LYS A 63 -6.16 -5.15 10.05
CA LYS A 63 -5.86 -6.57 10.33
C LYS A 63 -6.73 -7.16 11.45
N THR A 64 -7.29 -6.31 12.30
CA THR A 64 -8.19 -6.69 13.39
C THR A 64 -9.58 -6.09 13.17
N SER A 65 -10.62 -6.74 13.70
CA SER A 65 -11.98 -6.21 13.81
C SER A 65 -12.17 -5.43 15.12
N LYS A 66 -13.23 -4.61 15.23
CA LYS A 66 -13.52 -3.85 16.47
C LYS A 66 -13.77 -4.77 17.68
N CYS A 67 -14.29 -5.98 17.46
CA CYS A 67 -14.50 -6.98 18.51
C CYS A 67 -13.15 -7.55 18.98
N GLN A 68 -12.25 -7.83 18.03
CA GLN A 68 -10.90 -8.28 18.35
C GLN A 68 -10.12 -7.24 19.16
N ASP A 69 -10.24 -5.95 18.82
CA ASP A 69 -9.60 -4.87 19.58
C ASP A 69 -10.10 -4.79 21.03
N ARG A 70 -11.41 -4.99 21.26
CA ARG A 70 -11.97 -5.05 22.62
C ARG A 70 -11.39 -6.21 23.42
N LYS A 71 -11.20 -7.37 22.79
CA LYS A 71 -10.57 -8.53 23.44
C LYS A 71 -9.08 -8.28 23.73
N LEU A 72 -8.36 -7.61 22.83
CA LEU A 72 -6.99 -7.15 23.08
C LEU A 72 -6.92 -6.18 24.27
N GLN A 73 -7.85 -5.22 24.34
CA GLN A 73 -7.94 -4.29 25.46
C GLN A 73 -8.21 -5.02 26.79
N ALA A 74 -9.13 -5.98 26.81
CA ALA A 74 -9.40 -6.79 27.99
C ALA A 74 -8.16 -7.53 28.49
N ILE A 75 -7.40 -8.18 27.58
CA ILE A 75 -6.13 -8.85 27.90
C ILE A 75 -5.12 -7.87 28.52
N CYS A 76 -5.00 -6.67 27.95
CA CYS A 76 -4.10 -5.64 28.48
C CYS A 76 -4.53 -5.11 29.86
N LEU A 77 -5.83 -4.99 30.10
CA LEU A 77 -6.37 -4.49 31.37
C LEU A 77 -6.25 -5.53 32.49
N GLU A 78 -6.41 -6.80 32.17
CA GLU A 78 -6.27 -7.93 33.11
C GLU A 78 -4.83 -8.07 33.64
N ASN A 79 -3.83 -7.78 32.82
CA ASN A 79 -2.43 -7.69 33.26
C ASN A 79 -1.76 -6.45 32.67
N ARG A 80 -1.86 -5.33 33.38
CA ARG A 80 -1.31 -4.03 32.95
C ARG A 80 0.20 -4.03 32.76
N LYS A 81 0.93 -4.98 33.37
CA LYS A 81 2.39 -5.17 33.21
C LYS A 81 2.74 -6.22 32.15
N CYS A 82 1.78 -6.71 31.37
CA CYS A 82 2.05 -7.75 30.37
C CYS A 82 3.04 -7.27 29.29
N THR A 83 4.01 -8.12 29.01
CA THR A 83 4.93 -7.90 27.89
C THR A 83 4.25 -8.22 26.56
N THR A 84 4.76 -7.67 25.45
CA THR A 84 4.23 -7.94 24.11
C THR A 84 4.24 -9.42 23.73
N LYS A 85 5.16 -10.21 24.29
CA LYS A 85 5.25 -11.66 24.09
C LYS A 85 4.13 -12.39 24.85
N GLN A 86 3.89 -12.03 26.11
CA GLN A 86 2.80 -12.59 26.92
C GLN A 86 1.44 -12.25 26.31
N MET A 87 1.24 -11.00 25.90
CA MET A 87 0.03 -10.57 25.21
C MET A 87 -0.21 -11.36 23.91
N ARG A 88 0.85 -11.59 23.11
CA ARG A 88 0.74 -12.38 21.88
C ARG A 88 0.35 -13.83 22.16
N ASN A 89 0.94 -14.46 23.17
CA ASN A 89 0.63 -15.86 23.50
C ASN A 89 -0.84 -16.00 23.89
N LYS A 90 -1.32 -15.12 24.78
CA LYS A 90 -2.74 -15.08 25.19
C LYS A 90 -3.67 -14.72 24.03
N TRP A 91 -3.20 -13.89 23.10
CA TRP A 91 -3.94 -13.60 21.86
C TRP A 91 -3.99 -14.80 20.91
N ALA A 92 -2.93 -15.60 20.82
CA ALA A 92 -2.89 -16.78 19.96
C ALA A 92 -3.90 -17.85 20.39
N GLU A 93 -4.17 -17.98 21.70
CA GLU A 93 -5.24 -18.83 22.25
C GLU A 93 -6.63 -18.45 21.71
N THR A 94 -6.82 -17.23 21.23
CA THR A 94 -8.11 -16.76 20.69
C THR A 94 -8.39 -17.23 19.25
N GLY A 95 -7.48 -18.00 18.64
CA GLY A 95 -7.61 -18.52 17.27
C GLY A 95 -7.29 -17.51 16.16
N VAL A 96 -6.95 -16.27 16.50
CA VAL A 96 -6.61 -15.22 15.53
C VAL A 96 -5.10 -15.18 15.30
N ASN A 97 -4.64 -15.77 14.18
CA ASN A 97 -3.23 -15.78 13.83
C ASN A 97 -2.80 -14.46 13.17
N VAL A 98 -2.05 -13.64 13.92
CA VAL A 98 -1.38 -12.46 13.36
C VAL A 98 0.06 -12.85 13.00
N SER A 99 0.36 -12.87 11.70
CA SER A 99 1.69 -13.22 11.19
C SER A 99 2.80 -12.43 11.89
N LYS A 100 3.88 -13.11 12.29
CA LYS A 100 5.08 -12.45 12.82
C LYS A 100 5.56 -11.39 11.82
N ARG A 101 5.94 -10.21 12.31
CA ARG A 101 6.54 -9.17 11.47
C ARG A 101 7.83 -9.73 10.87
N LYS A 102 7.87 -9.90 9.54
CA LYS A 102 9.10 -10.20 8.82
C LYS A 102 10.08 -9.04 9.05
N PRO A 103 11.34 -9.31 9.44
CA PRO A 103 12.34 -8.25 9.58
C PRO A 103 12.40 -7.44 8.29
N SER A 104 12.32 -6.10 8.42
CA SER A 104 12.46 -5.22 7.26
C SER A 104 13.86 -5.38 6.68
N SER A 105 13.97 -5.58 5.37
CA SER A 105 15.28 -5.60 4.72
C SER A 105 16.00 -4.27 4.92
N THR A 106 17.27 -4.33 5.31
CA THR A 106 18.13 -3.15 5.44
C THR A 106 18.40 -2.54 4.07
N ARG A 107 18.85 -1.27 4.04
CA ARG A 107 19.20 -0.59 2.77
C ARG A 107 20.28 -1.36 2.00
N LYS A 108 21.28 -1.90 2.71
CA LYS A 108 22.33 -2.77 2.14
C LYS A 108 21.75 -4.04 1.52
N GLN A 109 20.87 -4.75 2.25
CA GLN A 109 20.22 -5.96 1.73
C GLN A 109 19.38 -5.67 0.46
N LYS A 110 18.66 -4.55 0.44
CA LYS A 110 17.89 -4.15 -0.75
C LYS A 110 18.79 -3.86 -1.95
N LYS A 111 19.91 -3.17 -1.75
CA LYS A 111 20.89 -2.88 -2.81
C LYS A 111 21.47 -4.17 -3.38
N ASN A 112 21.95 -5.06 -2.51
CA ASN A 112 22.55 -6.33 -2.95
C ASN A 112 21.55 -7.21 -3.70
N ARG A 113 20.32 -7.33 -3.19
CA ARG A 113 19.26 -8.09 -3.88
C ARG A 113 18.90 -7.51 -5.23
N LEU A 114 18.83 -6.18 -5.35
CA LEU A 114 18.56 -5.53 -6.63
C LEU A 114 19.70 -5.71 -7.62
N GLN A 115 20.94 -5.59 -7.15
CA GLN A 115 22.12 -5.80 -7.97
C GLN A 115 22.17 -7.23 -8.51
N TRP A 116 22.02 -8.21 -7.62
CA TRP A 116 21.93 -9.62 -8.01
C TRP A 116 20.80 -9.83 -9.03
N ALA A 117 19.58 -9.35 -8.76
CA ALA A 117 18.48 -9.51 -9.71
C ALA A 117 18.75 -8.88 -11.08
N LYS A 118 19.54 -7.79 -11.16
CA LYS A 118 19.95 -7.17 -12.43
C LYS A 118 21.02 -7.99 -13.16
N GLU A 119 22.00 -8.51 -12.44
CA GLU A 119 23.09 -9.33 -13.00
C GLU A 119 22.54 -10.60 -13.67
N TYR A 120 21.52 -11.21 -13.08
CA TYR A 120 20.91 -12.44 -13.59
C TYR A 120 19.56 -12.18 -14.32
N GLN A 121 19.26 -10.92 -14.68
CA GLN A 121 17.96 -10.56 -15.28
C GLN A 121 17.75 -11.19 -16.67
N SER A 122 18.82 -11.34 -17.44
CA SER A 122 18.78 -11.87 -18.81
C SER A 122 19.02 -13.37 -18.89
N TRP A 123 19.12 -14.06 -17.75
CA TRP A 123 19.38 -15.50 -17.72
C TRP A 123 18.18 -16.28 -18.24
N THR A 124 18.47 -17.26 -19.09
CA THR A 124 17.47 -18.17 -19.66
C THR A 124 17.20 -19.35 -18.73
N VAL A 125 16.18 -20.14 -19.04
CA VAL A 125 15.86 -21.36 -18.28
C VAL A 125 17.07 -22.32 -18.26
N ASP A 126 17.75 -22.48 -19.39
CA ASP A 126 18.93 -23.36 -19.51
C ASP A 126 20.11 -22.89 -18.66
N ASP A 127 20.25 -21.59 -18.44
CA ASP A 127 21.26 -21.03 -17.54
C ASP A 127 20.94 -21.34 -16.07
N TRP A 128 19.66 -21.24 -15.69
CA TRP A 128 19.20 -21.61 -14.35
C TRP A 128 19.28 -23.11 -14.08
N MET A 129 19.12 -23.96 -15.10
CA MET A 129 19.24 -25.42 -14.97
C MET A 129 20.65 -25.87 -14.56
N LYS A 130 21.67 -25.03 -14.77
CA LYS A 130 23.05 -25.28 -14.35
C LYS A 130 23.30 -24.93 -12.87
N VAL A 131 22.33 -24.30 -12.20
CA VAL A 131 22.47 -23.83 -10.81
C VAL A 131 21.74 -24.78 -9.85
N ILE A 132 22.47 -25.31 -8.88
CA ILE A 132 21.89 -26.05 -7.76
C ILE A 132 21.69 -25.08 -6.60
N PHE A 133 20.43 -24.96 -6.15
CA PHE A 133 20.10 -24.19 -4.95
C PHE A 133 20.10 -25.11 -3.73
N SER A 134 20.94 -24.82 -2.75
CA SER A 134 20.94 -25.47 -1.44
C SER A 134 20.66 -24.44 -0.34
N ASP A 135 19.80 -24.80 0.61
CA ASP A 135 19.57 -24.04 1.84
C ASP A 135 19.64 -25.00 3.04
N GLU A 136 20.10 -24.50 4.18
CA GLU A 136 20.20 -25.28 5.40
C GLU A 136 18.91 -25.15 6.21
N SER A 137 18.22 -26.27 6.43
CA SER A 137 17.05 -26.32 7.31
C SER A 137 17.40 -27.00 8.63
N ARG A 138 17.03 -26.36 9.74
CA ARG A 138 17.13 -26.99 11.07
C ARG A 138 15.97 -27.96 11.27
N ILE A 139 16.26 -29.24 11.39
CA ILE A 139 15.28 -30.28 11.71
C ILE A 139 15.45 -30.65 13.19
N CYS A 140 14.42 -30.43 14.00
CA CYS A 140 14.40 -30.90 15.38
C CYS A 140 13.81 -32.31 15.42
N ILE A 141 14.61 -33.32 15.78
CA ILE A 141 14.16 -34.70 15.98
C ILE A 141 13.87 -34.87 17.48
N GLY A 142 12.58 -34.92 17.85
CA GLY A 142 12.12 -35.15 19.22
C GLY A 142 11.63 -33.90 19.94
N GLN A 143 10.31 -33.71 19.98
CA GLN A 143 9.65 -33.06 21.11
C GLN A 143 9.06 -34.18 21.96
N ARG A 144 9.64 -34.39 23.15
CA ARG A 144 9.05 -35.22 24.20
C ARG A 144 8.34 -34.28 25.18
#